data_AF-A0A1H2DQT4-F1
#
_entry.id   AF-A0A1H2DQT4-F1
#
_cell.length_a   1.000
_cell.length_b   1.000
_cell.length_c   1.000
_cell.angle_alpha   90.00
_cell.angle_beta   90.00
_cell.angle_gamma   90.00
#
_symmetry.space_group_name_H-M   'P 1'
#
loop_
_entity.id
_entity.type
_entity.pdbx_description
1 polymer ?
#
loop_
_entity_poly.entity_id
_entity_poly.type
_entity_poly.pdbx_seq_one_letter_code
_entity_poly.pdbx_strand_id
1 'polypeptide(L)'
;SVTCRDCHRDPNPPGADAQEAHKKMKTEGATCIDCHQNLVHEEAPMTDLNASLAAGKMVLKPDEDEEDEDDEEDEEEDEDSASEVTASEEDDDEEDDDDE
;
A
#
# COMPACT_ATOMS: atom_id res chain seq x y z
N SER A 1 14.17 -5.06 10.11
CA SER A 1 12.85 -4.45 9.83
C SER A 1 13.01 -3.54 8.64
N VAL A 2 12.10 -3.62 7.67
CA VAL A 2 12.02 -2.66 6.57
C VAL A 2 11.57 -1.31 7.13
N THR A 3 12.17 -0.23 6.65
CA THR A 3 11.93 1.16 7.02
C THR A 3 11.42 1.94 5.80
N CYS A 4 10.75 3.07 5.99
CA CYS A 4 10.16 3.84 4.89
C CYS A 4 11.17 4.21 3.78
N ARG A 5 12.44 4.41 4.15
CA ARG A 5 13.51 4.82 3.22
C ARG A 5 14.13 3.67 2.44
N ASP A 6 13.82 2.42 2.79
CA ASP A 6 14.31 1.25 2.06
C ASP A 6 13.71 1.20 0.66
N CYS A 7 12.43 1.58 0.53
CA CYS A 7 11.74 1.70 -0.77
C CYS A 7 11.66 3.15 -1.27
N HIS A 8 11.46 4.16 -0.39
CA HIS A 8 11.35 5.57 -0.80
C HIS A 8 12.69 6.32 -0.70
N ARG A 9 13.58 6.06 -1.66
CA ARG A 9 14.92 6.66 -1.68
C ARG A 9 14.92 8.03 -2.36
N ASP A 10 15.02 9.08 -1.53
CA ASP A 10 14.99 10.50 -1.92
C ASP A 10 13.62 10.95 -2.49
N PRO A 11 12.56 10.91 -1.67
CA PRO A 11 11.21 11.23 -2.12
C PRO A 11 11.11 12.68 -2.61
N ASN A 12 10.63 12.84 -3.84
CA ASN A 12 10.37 14.13 -4.47
C ASN A 12 8.86 14.40 -4.50
N PRO A 13 8.28 14.95 -3.42
CA PRO A 13 6.84 15.15 -3.35
C PRO A 13 6.41 16.22 -4.36
N PRO A 14 5.18 16.10 -4.89
CA PRO A 14 4.63 17.11 -5.78
C PRO A 14 4.33 18.40 -5.00
N GLY A 15 4.68 19.54 -5.58
CA GLY A 15 4.39 20.86 -5.02
C GLY A 15 5.56 21.50 -4.26
N ALA A 16 5.64 22.83 -4.33
CA ALA A 16 6.74 23.61 -3.75
C ALA A 16 6.78 23.51 -2.21
N ASP A 17 5.62 23.56 -1.56
CA ASP A 17 5.52 23.52 -0.10
C ASP A 17 5.98 22.17 0.47
N ALA A 18 5.60 21.06 -0.17
CA ALA A 18 6.01 19.72 0.24
C ALA A 18 7.52 19.50 0.04
N GLN A 19 8.08 20.03 -1.05
CA GLN A 19 9.53 20.00 -1.26
C GLN A 19 10.28 20.81 -0.22
N GLU A 20 9.75 21.97 0.19
CA GLU A 20 10.35 22.78 1.25
C GLU A 20 10.29 22.06 2.60
N ALA A 21 9.14 21.45 2.95
CA ALA A 21 8.99 20.66 4.15
C ALA A 21 9.98 19.47 4.21
N HIS A 22 10.16 18.73 3.11
CA HIS A 22 11.17 17.66 3.04
C HIS A 22 12.61 18.16 3.10
N LYS A 23 12.91 19.37 2.60
CA LYS A 23 14.23 19.99 2.78
C LYS A 23 14.46 20.38 4.24
N LYS A 24 13.46 20.97 4.88
CA LYS A 24 13.48 21.38 6.29
C LYS A 24 13.60 20.19 7.25
N MET A 25 12.95 19.07 6.93
CA MET A 25 13.10 17.80 7.63
C MET A 25 14.57 17.35 7.71
N LYS A 26 15.33 17.47 6.61
CA LYS A 26 16.76 17.09 6.56
C LYS A 26 17.61 17.91 7.55
N THR A 27 17.18 19.12 7.90
CA THR A 27 17.92 20.02 8.82
C THR A 27 17.41 19.97 10.25
N GLU A 28 16.13 19.68 10.46
CA GLU A 28 15.48 19.75 11.78
C GLU A 28 15.43 18.39 12.50
N GLY A 29 15.91 17.31 11.87
CA GLY A 29 15.94 15.99 12.48
C GLY A 29 14.58 15.30 12.59
N ALA A 30 13.56 15.82 11.90
CA ALA A 30 12.28 15.16 11.76
C ALA A 30 12.41 13.86 10.95
N THR A 31 11.59 12.88 11.27
CA THR A 31 11.49 11.56 10.65
C THR A 31 10.24 11.47 9.78
N CYS A 32 10.19 10.48 8.88
CA CYS A 32 9.03 10.29 7.99
C CYS A 32 7.74 10.14 8.80
N ILE A 33 7.85 9.48 9.95
CA ILE A 33 6.75 9.15 10.86
C ILE A 33 6.19 10.44 11.48
N ASP A 34 7.01 11.44 11.80
CA ASP A 34 6.54 12.69 12.45
C ASP A 34 5.47 13.45 11.66
N CYS A 35 5.39 13.25 10.34
CA CYS A 35 4.35 13.85 9.49
C CYS A 35 3.48 12.83 8.75
N HIS A 36 4.07 11.71 8.32
CA HIS A 36 3.38 10.63 7.60
C HIS A 36 3.12 9.45 8.53
N GLN A 37 2.40 9.73 9.62
CA GLN A 37 2.05 8.74 10.62
C GLN A 37 1.24 7.58 10.02
N ASN A 38 1.66 6.35 10.29
CA ASN A 38 0.94 5.11 9.93
C ASN A 38 0.65 4.93 8.42
N LEU A 39 1.37 5.63 7.53
CA LEU A 39 1.26 5.49 6.07
C LEU A 39 2.20 4.42 5.49
N VAL A 40 2.47 3.36 6.27
CA VAL A 40 3.12 2.17 5.74
C VAL A 40 2.10 1.40 4.90
N HIS A 41 2.32 1.41 3.60
CA HIS A 41 1.58 0.60 2.64
C HIS A 41 2.33 -0.74 2.43
N GLU A 42 1.63 -1.74 1.90
CA GLU A 42 2.27 -2.96 1.42
C GLU A 42 3.34 -2.61 0.36
N GLU A 43 4.36 -3.46 0.23
CA GLU A 43 5.42 -3.24 -0.74
C GLU A 43 4.81 -3.21 -2.14
N ALA A 44 4.99 -2.07 -2.82
CA ALA A 44 4.51 -1.94 -4.19
C ALA A 44 5.44 -2.75 -5.11
N PRO A 45 4.89 -3.48 -6.10
CA PRO A 45 5.68 -4.30 -7.01
C PRO A 45 6.66 -3.41 -7.78
N MET A 46 7.90 -3.89 -7.94
CA MET A 46 8.92 -3.13 -8.66
C MET A 46 8.60 -3.05 -10.15
N THR A 47 8.86 -1.90 -10.74
CA THR A 47 8.66 -1.67 -12.18
C THR A 47 9.97 -1.79 -12.93
N ASP A 48 9.92 -2.39 -14.13
CA ASP A 48 11.05 -2.41 -15.04
C ASP A 48 11.05 -1.10 -15.81
N LEU A 49 11.96 -0.20 -15.45
CA LEU A 49 12.07 1.11 -16.09
C LEU A 49 12.40 1.01 -17.58
N ASN A 50 13.21 0.03 -18.01
CA ASN A 50 13.58 -0.11 -19.42
C ASN A 50 12.40 -0.65 -20.23
N ALA A 51 11.72 -1.68 -19.73
CA ALA A 51 10.53 -2.21 -20.37
C ALA A 51 9.39 -1.19 -20.37
N SER A 52 9.24 -0.42 -19.29
CA SER A 52 8.23 0.63 -19.19
C SER A 52 8.44 1.75 -20.20
N LEU A 53 9.70 2.17 -20.39
CA LEU A 53 10.06 3.15 -21.41
C LEU A 53 9.80 2.64 -22.82
N ALA A 54 10.11 1.37 -23.11
CA ALA A 54 9.87 0.75 -24.40
C ALA A 54 8.37 0.58 -24.71
N ALA A 55 7.57 0.21 -23.69
CA ALA A 55 6.14 -0.03 -23.83
C ALA A 55 5.28 1.25 -23.75
N GLY A 56 5.85 2.37 -23.29
CA GLY A 56 5.11 3.61 -23.04
C GLY A 56 4.08 3.52 -21.91
N LYS A 57 4.14 2.46 -21.10
CA LYS A 57 3.29 2.20 -19.93
C LYS A 57 4.12 1.54 -18.84
N MET A 58 3.70 1.64 -17.58
CA MET A 58 4.35 0.96 -16.47
C MET A 58 4.30 -0.56 -16.68
N VAL A 59 5.47 -1.20 -16.66
CA VAL A 59 5.67 -2.66 -16.77
C VAL A 59 6.33 -3.12 -15.48
N LEU A 60 5.77 -4.15 -14.85
CA LEU A 60 6.34 -4.76 -13.65
C LEU A 60 7.60 -5.56 -14.00
N LYS A 61 8.57 -5.58 -13.10
CA LYS A 61 9.68 -6.53 -13.22
C LYS A 61 9.13 -7.94 -12.95
N PRO A 62 9.62 -8.96 -13.68
CA PRO A 62 9.40 -10.33 -13.26
C PRO A 62 10.06 -10.52 -11.89
N ASP A 63 9.37 -11.16 -10.97
CA ASP A 63 9.93 -11.52 -9.68
C ASP A 63 11.04 -12.57 -9.90
N GLU A 64 12.19 -12.38 -9.24
CA GLU A 64 13.36 -13.28 -9.39
C GLU A 64 13.08 -14.71 -8.84
N ASP A 65 11.90 -14.93 -8.25
CA ASP A 65 11.43 -16.19 -7.67
C ASP A 65 10.43 -16.96 -8.57
N GLU A 66 10.02 -16.45 -9.74
CA GLU A 66 9.06 -17.10 -10.65
C GLU A 66 9.68 -17.86 -11.84
N GLU A 67 11.00 -18.13 -11.81
CA GLU A 67 11.63 -19.07 -12.73
C GLU A 67 11.54 -20.50 -12.17
N ASP A 68 10.40 -21.20 -12.38
CA ASP A 68 10.24 -22.68 -12.54
C ASP A 68 8.95 -23.26 -11.90
N GLU A 69 7.77 -23.01 -12.48
CA GLU A 69 6.57 -23.84 -12.25
C GLU A 69 5.77 -24.02 -13.56
N ASP A 70 6.39 -24.68 -14.54
CA ASP A 70 5.69 -25.32 -15.66
C ASP A 70 5.32 -26.75 -15.20
N ASP A 71 4.16 -26.92 -14.56
CA ASP A 71 3.55 -28.24 -14.31
C ASP A 71 2.09 -28.18 -14.77
N GLU A 72 1.87 -28.67 -15.98
CA GLU A 72 0.54 -28.91 -16.53
C GLU A 72 -0.04 -30.20 -15.93
N GLU A 73 -1.06 -30.11 -15.06
CA GLU A 73 -2.12 -31.12 -14.97
C GLU A 73 -3.50 -30.46 -14.72
N ASP A 74 -4.29 -30.50 -15.80
CA ASP A 74 -5.75 -30.41 -15.93
C ASP A 74 -6.47 -31.43 -15.04
N GLU A 75 -7.37 -30.99 -14.13
CA GLU A 75 -8.64 -31.69 -13.81
C GLU A 75 -9.68 -30.69 -13.20
N GLU A 76 -10.82 -30.57 -13.88
CA GLU A 76 -12.02 -29.81 -13.51
C GLU A 76 -12.80 -30.47 -12.35
N GLU A 77 -13.31 -29.72 -11.36
CA GLU A 77 -14.63 -30.02 -10.77
C GLU A 77 -15.29 -28.81 -10.07
N ASP A 78 -16.55 -28.61 -10.44
CA ASP A 78 -17.56 -27.62 -10.05
C ASP A 78 -18.14 -27.95 -8.66
N GLU A 79 -18.25 -27.02 -7.71
CA GLU A 79 -19.39 -27.02 -6.75
C GLU A 79 -19.62 -25.65 -6.10
N ASP A 80 -20.81 -25.13 -6.39
CA ASP A 80 -21.52 -23.99 -5.79
C ASP A 80 -21.67 -24.10 -4.26
N SER A 81 -21.42 -23.00 -3.54
CA SER A 81 -22.17 -22.78 -2.31
C SER A 81 -22.32 -21.30 -1.99
N ALA A 82 -23.40 -20.73 -2.52
CA ALA A 82 -23.97 -19.49 -2.01
C ALA A 82 -24.37 -19.65 -0.53
N SER A 83 -23.87 -18.79 0.35
CA SER A 83 -24.51 -18.53 1.65
C SER A 83 -24.79 -17.03 1.79
N GLU A 84 -25.96 -16.68 1.28
CA GLU A 84 -26.97 -15.80 1.86
C GLU A 84 -26.76 -15.34 3.34
N VAL A 85 -27.02 -14.04 3.54
CA VAL A 85 -27.61 -13.34 4.72
C VAL A 85 -26.85 -13.36 6.05
N THR A 86 -26.94 -12.38 6.95
CA THR A 86 -28.01 -11.42 7.28
C THR A 86 -27.42 -10.12 7.80
N ALA A 87 -28.12 -9.01 7.51
CA ALA A 87 -28.04 -7.79 8.30
C ALA A 87 -28.28 -8.07 9.79
N SER A 88 -27.53 -7.38 10.65
CA SER A 88 -27.95 -7.14 12.03
C SER A 88 -28.08 -5.64 12.19
N GLU A 89 -29.33 -5.21 12.24
CA GLU A 89 -29.76 -3.89 12.70
C GLU A 89 -29.78 -3.86 14.24
N GLU A 90 -29.92 -2.65 14.78
CA GLU A 90 -30.38 -2.33 16.15
C GLU A 90 -29.34 -2.54 17.27
N ASP A 91 -29.25 -1.76 18.34
CA ASP A 91 -29.80 -0.48 18.83
C ASP A 91 -29.13 -0.29 20.23
N ASP A 92 -29.32 0.86 20.89
CA ASP A 92 -29.25 1.04 22.36
C ASP A 92 -27.87 1.28 23.04
N ASP A 93 -27.65 2.53 23.51
CA ASP A 93 -27.62 2.86 24.96
C ASP A 93 -27.47 4.39 25.14
N GLU A 94 -28.53 5.02 25.66
CA GLU A 94 -28.54 6.38 26.21
C GLU A 94 -27.75 6.39 27.53
N GLU A 95 -26.86 7.37 27.78
CA GLU A 95 -26.68 7.86 29.16
C GLU A 95 -26.34 9.37 29.14
N ASP A 96 -27.22 10.08 29.83
CA ASP A 96 -27.23 11.45 30.32
C ASP A 96 -26.02 11.74 31.24
N ASP A 97 -25.35 12.90 31.08
CA ASP A 97 -24.67 13.55 32.22
C ASP A 97 -24.60 15.07 32.00
N ASP A 98 -25.51 15.72 32.71
CA ASP A 98 -25.58 17.14 33.07
C ASP A 98 -24.40 17.48 34.01
N ASP A 99 -23.51 18.41 33.63
CA ASP A 99 -22.71 19.15 34.63
C ASP A 99 -22.34 20.56 34.11
N GLU A 100 -23.18 21.51 34.53
CA GLU A 100 -22.97 22.94 34.88
C GLU A 100 -22.11 23.89 34.00
#